data_AF-A0A2E2NC92-F1
#
_entry.id   AF-A0A2E2NC92-F1
#
_cell.length_a   1.000
_cell.length_b   1.000
_cell.length_c   1.000
_cell.angle_alpha   90.00
_cell.angle_beta   90.00
_cell.angle_gamma   90.00
#
_symmetry.space_group_name_H-M   'P 1'
#
loop_
_entity.id
_entity.type
_entity.pdbx_description
1 polymer ?
#
loop_
_entity_poly.entity_id
_entity_poly.type
_entity_poly.pdbx_seq_one_letter_code
_entity_poly.pdbx_strand_id
1 'polypeptide(L)'
;MPPSAFSPVAGARCPAPGARRLLPPPPNPTFTRPKTTTTRILKRSPRYRQHQTSTLSKHMTPDKLEELVRAIEVKDRSTAAHTYRVVLYLRALLEESGADQETIRLATQGAALHDIGKLDIPDGILQKPDRLTADEFEVIQQHAVTGYARMIDMDVEEEIILDLVRYHHERWDGEGYPFRVKADEIPVIARQFAVIDTFDALTSFRPYREQVGPEAAEQAIIEIKNGSGTHFWPEAAEAFIDLYRRGNLDYILEHFNDAKAPDRFSLNHD
;
A
#
# COMPACT_ATOMS: atom_id res chain seq x y z
N MET A 1 7.93 -14.80 -25.74
CA MET A 1 7.14 -15.74 -24.91
C MET A 1 8.06 -16.83 -24.43
N PRO A 2 8.28 -16.90 -23.12
CA PRO A 2 8.12 -18.16 -22.38
C PRO A 2 7.51 -17.90 -20.98
N PRO A 3 7.26 -18.93 -20.14
CA PRO A 3 6.16 -19.86 -20.35
C PRO A 3 5.29 -20.04 -19.09
N SER A 4 4.02 -20.39 -19.30
CA SER A 4 3.26 -21.17 -18.33
C SER A 4 3.78 -22.62 -18.34
N ALA A 5 3.83 -23.27 -17.17
CA ALA A 5 3.60 -24.71 -17.07
C ALA A 5 3.49 -25.19 -15.61
N PHE A 6 2.31 -25.72 -15.31
CA PHE A 6 2.08 -26.83 -14.39
C PHE A 6 3.00 -28.03 -14.72
N SER A 7 3.31 -28.86 -13.72
CA SER A 7 3.62 -30.29 -13.94
C SER A 7 3.10 -31.19 -12.82
N PRO A 8 2.50 -32.36 -13.15
CA PRO A 8 2.06 -33.41 -12.23
C PRO A 8 3.00 -34.62 -12.21
N VAL A 9 3.13 -35.36 -11.10
CA VAL A 9 3.51 -36.80 -11.09
C VAL A 9 2.92 -37.53 -9.88
N ALA A 10 2.44 -38.75 -10.14
CA ALA A 10 1.79 -39.68 -9.22
C ALA A 10 2.75 -40.68 -8.51
N GLY A 11 2.40 -41.06 -7.28
CA GLY A 11 2.31 -42.45 -6.80
C GLY A 11 3.58 -43.24 -6.39
N ALA A 12 3.74 -43.51 -5.09
CA ALA A 12 4.21 -44.82 -4.57
C ALA A 12 3.99 -45.01 -3.04
N ARG A 13 3.11 -45.96 -2.73
CA ARG A 13 2.94 -46.90 -1.59
C ARG A 13 3.62 -46.69 -0.21
N CYS A 14 2.79 -46.83 0.82
CA CYS A 14 3.07 -47.02 2.24
C CYS A 14 3.78 -48.35 2.60
N PRO A 15 4.41 -48.39 3.78
CA PRO A 15 4.31 -49.51 4.73
C PRO A 15 3.68 -49.09 6.09
N ALA A 16 2.98 -50.01 6.74
CA ALA A 16 2.28 -49.86 8.03
C ALA A 16 3.15 -50.36 9.23
N PRO A 17 2.66 -50.39 10.49
CA PRO A 17 2.92 -49.36 11.49
C PRO A 17 3.72 -49.86 12.72
N GLY A 18 4.52 -48.97 13.33
CA GLY A 18 5.20 -49.19 14.60
C GLY A 18 4.66 -48.26 15.69
N ALA A 19 4.25 -48.85 16.81
CA ALA A 19 3.49 -48.22 17.89
C ALA A 19 4.21 -47.04 18.60
N ARG A 20 3.51 -45.90 18.74
CA ARG A 20 3.76 -44.91 19.79
C ARG A 20 2.43 -44.48 20.40
N ARG A 21 2.30 -44.69 21.72
CA ARG A 21 1.18 -44.25 22.56
C ARG A 21 0.99 -42.73 22.42
N LEU A 22 -0.18 -42.31 21.94
CA LEU A 22 -0.67 -40.94 22.02
C LEU A 22 -1.74 -40.88 23.11
N LEU A 23 -1.57 -39.93 24.03
CA LEU A 23 -2.45 -39.64 25.16
C LEU A 23 -3.81 -39.11 24.66
N PRO A 24 -4.92 -39.34 25.39
CA PRO A 24 -6.25 -38.89 24.96
C PRO A 24 -6.36 -37.35 24.98
N PRO A 25 -7.09 -36.76 24.02
CA PRO A 25 -7.31 -35.31 23.98
C PRO A 25 -8.26 -34.86 25.10
N PRO A 26 -8.05 -33.67 25.69
CA PRO A 26 -9.01 -33.08 26.61
C PRO A 26 -10.30 -32.67 25.89
N PRO A 27 -11.46 -32.66 26.59
CA PRO A 27 -12.76 -32.37 26.00
C PRO A 27 -12.91 -30.91 25.54
N ASN A 28 -13.62 -30.73 24.42
CA ASN A 28 -13.97 -29.43 23.84
C ASN A 28 -14.73 -28.53 24.83
N PRO A 29 -14.28 -27.29 25.07
CA PRO A 29 -15.13 -26.27 25.66
C PRO A 29 -16.10 -25.74 24.61
N THR A 30 -17.39 -25.84 24.94
CA THR A 30 -18.55 -25.31 24.25
C THR A 30 -18.40 -23.83 23.88
N PHE A 31 -18.59 -23.51 22.60
CA PHE A 31 -18.67 -22.13 22.11
C PHE A 31 -20.03 -21.52 22.48
N THR A 32 -20.04 -20.60 23.44
CA THR A 32 -21.12 -19.63 23.63
C THR A 32 -20.58 -18.24 23.29
N ARG A 33 -21.12 -17.64 22.23
CA ARG A 33 -20.86 -16.22 21.89
C ARG A 33 -21.48 -15.31 22.95
N PRO A 34 -20.77 -14.23 23.31
CA PRO A 34 -21.43 -12.93 23.28
C PRO A 34 -20.58 -11.85 22.58
N LYS A 35 -21.31 -10.77 22.26
CA LYS A 35 -21.00 -9.68 21.34
C LYS A 35 -20.06 -8.62 21.97
N THR A 36 -19.54 -7.77 21.09
CA THR A 36 -19.02 -6.39 21.30
C THR A 36 -17.74 -6.21 22.13
N THR A 37 -16.68 -5.70 21.49
CA THR A 37 -15.97 -4.43 21.81
C THR A 37 -14.59 -4.44 21.14
N THR A 38 -14.52 -4.01 19.88
CA THR A 38 -13.26 -3.70 19.19
C THR A 38 -12.81 -2.30 19.59
N THR A 39 -12.13 -2.17 20.73
CA THR A 39 -11.38 -0.95 21.07
C THR A 39 -10.23 -1.31 22.00
N ARG A 40 -9.23 -2.05 21.50
CA ARG A 40 -7.98 -2.22 22.27
C ARG A 40 -6.77 -2.75 21.49
N ILE A 41 -6.42 -2.16 20.35
CA ILE A 41 -5.07 -2.35 19.78
C ILE A 41 -4.66 -1.02 19.15
N LEU A 42 -3.96 -0.17 19.91
CA LEU A 42 -3.09 0.94 19.43
C LEU A 42 -2.51 1.73 20.62
N LYS A 43 -1.98 1.05 21.65
CA LYS A 43 -1.13 1.72 22.67
C LYS A 43 -0.16 0.70 23.27
N ARG A 44 1.06 0.58 22.71
CA ARG A 44 2.33 0.27 23.41
C ARG A 44 3.49 0.02 22.44
N SER A 45 4.14 1.09 22.00
CA SER A 45 5.52 1.08 21.49
C SER A 45 6.26 2.27 22.13
N PRO A 46 7.30 2.06 22.97
CA PRO A 46 7.88 3.14 23.78
C PRO A 46 9.09 3.77 23.08
N ARG A 47 8.87 4.69 22.13
CA ARG A 47 9.91 5.62 21.61
C ARG A 47 9.33 6.96 21.13
N TYR A 48 8.49 7.60 21.94
CA TYR A 48 7.97 8.93 21.60
C TYR A 48 8.02 9.89 22.80
N ARG A 49 9.18 10.54 22.95
CA ARG A 49 9.44 11.79 23.70
C ARG A 49 10.95 12.09 23.49
N GLN A 50 11.43 13.29 23.18
CA GLN A 50 10.89 14.63 23.33
C GLN A 50 11.91 15.58 22.69
N HIS A 51 11.58 16.44 21.72
CA HIS A 51 12.30 17.70 21.49
C HIS A 51 11.37 18.74 20.85
N GLN A 52 11.02 19.76 21.64
CA GLN A 52 10.46 21.02 21.15
C GLN A 52 11.52 22.11 21.29
N THR A 53 11.91 22.72 20.18
CA THR A 53 12.44 24.09 20.12
C THR A 53 12.01 24.72 18.78
N SER A 54 11.44 25.92 18.82
CA SER A 54 10.90 26.71 17.70
C SER A 54 12.04 27.25 16.80
N THR A 55 11.92 27.72 15.55
CA THR A 55 10.83 28.33 14.77
C THR A 55 11.33 28.57 13.32
N LEU A 56 10.65 27.97 12.34
CA LEU A 56 10.57 28.22 10.88
C LEU A 56 9.99 26.91 10.34
N SER A 57 8.81 26.92 9.70
CA SER A 57 7.95 25.72 9.52
C SER A 57 8.71 24.46 9.10
N LYS A 58 9.05 23.60 10.07
CA LYS A 58 9.68 22.30 9.86
C LYS A 58 8.70 21.27 9.29
N HIS A 59 7.41 21.57 9.35
CA HIS A 59 6.36 20.69 8.85
C HIS A 59 6.13 20.90 7.36
N MET A 60 5.85 19.80 6.67
CA MET A 60 5.38 19.79 5.29
C MET A 60 4.12 20.67 5.16
N THR A 61 4.27 21.85 4.55
CA THR A 61 3.14 22.76 4.29
C THR A 61 2.33 22.25 3.09
N PRO A 62 1.03 22.61 2.99
CA PRO A 62 0.22 22.26 1.83
C PRO A 62 0.82 22.72 0.50
N ASP A 63 1.34 23.95 0.44
CA ASP A 63 1.94 24.51 -0.77
C ASP A 63 3.21 23.75 -1.21
N LYS A 64 4.08 23.39 -0.24
CA LYS A 64 5.28 22.60 -0.52
C LYS A 64 4.92 21.20 -0.99
N LEU A 65 3.90 20.58 -0.39
CA LEU A 65 3.41 19.28 -0.81
C LEU A 65 2.87 19.34 -2.25
N GLU A 66 2.03 20.32 -2.57
CA GLU A 66 1.47 20.49 -3.92
C GLU A 66 2.57 20.70 -4.97
N GLU A 67 3.62 21.48 -4.65
CA GLU A 67 4.77 21.66 -5.53
C GLU A 67 5.55 20.36 -5.78
N LEU A 68 5.81 19.58 -4.73
CA LEU A 68 6.52 18.30 -4.83
C LEU A 68 5.71 17.27 -5.62
N VAL A 69 4.41 17.15 -5.35
CA VAL A 69 3.50 16.27 -6.08
C VAL A 69 3.51 16.63 -7.57
N ARG A 70 3.41 17.93 -7.89
CA ARG A 70 3.46 18.39 -9.28
C ARG A 70 4.78 18.03 -9.97
N ALA A 71 5.90 18.10 -9.27
CA ALA A 71 7.18 17.70 -9.82
C ALA A 71 7.20 16.20 -10.18
N ILE A 72 6.61 15.35 -9.33
CA ILE A 72 6.47 13.90 -9.58
C ILE A 72 5.59 13.65 -10.80
N GLU A 73 4.42 14.27 -10.87
CA GLU A 73 3.47 14.13 -11.98
C GLU A 73 4.11 14.49 -13.33
N VAL A 74 4.86 15.59 -13.39
CA VAL A 74 5.57 16.02 -14.62
C VAL A 74 6.63 15.00 -15.03
N LYS A 75 7.34 14.41 -14.07
CA LYS A 75 8.44 13.47 -14.31
C LYS A 75 7.94 12.10 -14.79
N ASP A 76 7.03 11.49 -14.02
CA ASP A 76 6.54 10.13 -14.25
C ASP A 76 5.40 10.08 -15.28
N ARG A 77 4.89 11.25 -15.70
CA ARG A 77 3.61 11.36 -16.42
C ARG A 77 2.48 10.64 -15.69
N SER A 78 2.62 10.48 -14.38
CA SER A 78 1.55 10.01 -13.50
C SER A 78 0.47 11.08 -13.45
N THR A 79 -0.77 10.64 -13.28
CA THR A 79 -1.92 11.54 -13.25
C THR A 79 -2.11 12.08 -11.84
N ALA A 80 -2.49 13.35 -11.72
CA ALA A 80 -3.01 13.89 -10.46
C ALA A 80 -4.15 13.03 -9.89
N ALA A 81 -4.90 12.41 -10.79
CA ALA A 81 -5.94 11.43 -10.49
C ALA A 81 -5.45 10.28 -9.59
N HIS A 82 -4.32 9.64 -9.95
CA HIS A 82 -3.73 8.56 -9.16
C HIS A 82 -3.40 9.04 -7.74
N THR A 83 -2.66 10.15 -7.64
CA THR A 83 -2.26 10.73 -6.36
C THR A 83 -3.47 11.03 -5.46
N TYR A 84 -4.54 11.63 -6.02
CA TYR A 84 -5.78 11.84 -5.28
C TYR A 84 -6.42 10.55 -4.81
N ARG A 85 -6.59 9.58 -5.71
CA ARG A 85 -7.31 8.35 -5.40
C ARG A 85 -6.60 7.58 -4.29
N VAL A 86 -5.28 7.40 -4.36
CA VAL A 86 -4.54 6.69 -3.31
C VAL A 86 -4.59 7.42 -1.96
N VAL A 87 -4.57 8.76 -1.96
CA VAL A 87 -4.75 9.58 -0.75
C VAL A 87 -6.16 9.39 -0.16
N LEU A 88 -7.20 9.46 -0.99
CA LEU A 88 -8.59 9.32 -0.57
C LEU A 88 -8.91 7.91 -0.07
N TYR A 89 -8.40 6.88 -0.75
CA TYR A 89 -8.51 5.49 -0.34
C TYR A 89 -7.83 5.24 1.00
N LEU A 90 -6.61 5.75 1.20
CA LEU A 90 -5.89 5.62 2.47
C LEU A 90 -6.62 6.33 3.60
N ARG A 91 -7.12 7.54 3.35
CA ARG A 91 -7.91 8.29 4.32
C ARG A 91 -9.15 7.51 4.75
N ALA A 92 -9.93 7.00 3.80
CA ALA A 92 -11.14 6.23 4.08
C ALA A 92 -10.83 4.97 4.94
N LEU A 93 -9.73 4.27 4.62
CA LEU A 93 -9.27 3.12 5.39
C LEU A 93 -8.88 3.49 6.82
N LEU A 94 -8.14 4.58 6.99
CA LEU A 94 -7.68 5.02 8.31
C LEU A 94 -8.83 5.55 9.17
N GLU A 95 -9.76 6.30 8.60
CA GLU A 95 -10.96 6.79 9.29
C GLU A 95 -11.83 5.63 9.79
N GLU A 96 -12.07 4.60 8.96
CA GLU A 96 -12.80 3.40 9.36
C GLU A 96 -12.07 2.63 10.48
N SER A 97 -10.74 2.58 10.44
CA SER A 97 -9.94 1.94 11.49
C SER A 97 -9.87 2.74 12.81
N GLY A 98 -10.42 3.96 12.84
CA GLY A 98 -10.41 4.83 14.01
C GLY A 98 -9.06 5.50 14.29
N ALA A 99 -8.23 5.69 13.26
CA ALA A 99 -6.97 6.42 13.38
C ALA A 99 -7.23 7.89 13.81
N ASP A 100 -6.30 8.46 14.57
CA ASP A 100 -6.38 9.87 14.94
C ASP A 100 -6.06 10.79 13.75
N GLN A 101 -6.47 12.05 13.86
CA GLN A 101 -6.33 13.04 12.78
C GLN A 101 -4.88 13.31 12.38
N GLU A 102 -3.93 13.20 13.32
CA GLU A 102 -2.52 13.42 13.00
C GLU A 102 -1.95 12.24 12.20
N THR A 103 -2.29 11.01 12.59
CA THR A 103 -1.96 9.81 11.81
C THR A 103 -2.54 9.88 10.39
N ILE A 104 -3.81 10.27 10.23
CA ILE A 104 -4.44 10.44 8.91
C ILE A 104 -3.72 11.51 8.10
N ARG A 105 -3.39 12.66 8.71
CA ARG A 105 -2.70 13.77 8.04
C ARG A 105 -1.32 13.33 7.55
N LEU A 106 -0.52 12.68 8.39
CA LEU A 106 0.82 12.22 8.03
C LEU A 106 0.79 11.10 6.98
N ALA A 107 -0.11 10.13 7.14
CA ALA A 107 -0.23 9.02 6.20
C ALA A 107 -0.67 9.49 4.81
N THR A 108 -1.59 10.45 4.73
CA THR A 108 -2.03 11.04 3.45
C THR A 108 -0.94 11.91 2.81
N GLN A 109 -0.13 12.63 3.58
CA GLN A 109 1.06 13.31 3.06
C GLN A 109 2.09 12.31 2.53
N GLY A 110 2.32 11.21 3.25
CA GLY A 110 3.16 10.12 2.78
C GLY A 110 2.64 9.55 1.46
N ALA A 111 1.35 9.21 1.38
CA ALA A 111 0.74 8.64 0.19
C ALA A 111 0.89 9.55 -1.03
N ALA A 112 0.74 10.86 -0.86
CA ALA A 112 0.95 11.83 -1.94
C ALA A 112 2.41 11.85 -2.44
N LEU A 113 3.38 11.51 -1.59
CA LEU A 113 4.81 11.57 -1.87
C LEU A 113 5.48 10.20 -2.06
N HIS A 114 4.73 9.10 -2.04
CA HIS A 114 5.29 7.74 -2.03
C HIS A 114 6.30 7.51 -3.17
N ASP A 115 6.03 8.15 -4.31
CA ASP A 115 6.80 8.06 -5.55
C ASP A 115 7.85 9.18 -5.75
N ILE A 116 8.15 10.00 -4.73
CA ILE A 116 9.05 11.15 -4.87
C ILE A 116 10.45 10.80 -5.40
N GLY A 117 10.94 9.59 -5.13
CA GLY A 117 12.22 9.12 -5.66
C GLY A 117 12.25 8.92 -7.18
N LYS A 118 11.09 8.87 -7.85
CA LYS A 118 11.03 8.79 -9.32
C LYS A 118 11.67 10.00 -10.00
N LEU A 119 11.81 11.13 -9.28
CA LEU A 119 12.58 12.29 -9.72
C LEU A 119 14.04 11.97 -10.07
N ASP A 120 14.65 10.96 -9.43
CA ASP A 120 16.01 10.51 -9.69
C ASP A 120 16.14 9.44 -10.77
N ILE A 121 15.01 8.85 -11.20
CA ILE A 121 15.04 7.79 -12.20
C ILE A 121 15.29 8.40 -13.58
N PRO A 122 16.19 7.83 -14.41
CA PRO A 122 16.43 8.31 -15.76
C PRO A 122 15.16 8.26 -16.63
N ASP A 123 14.89 9.34 -17.38
CA ASP A 123 13.67 9.45 -18.20
C ASP A 123 13.54 8.30 -19.22
N GLY A 124 14.66 7.87 -19.81
CA GLY A 124 14.67 6.78 -20.79
C GLY A 124 14.27 5.42 -20.20
N ILE A 125 14.38 5.24 -18.88
CA ILE A 125 13.90 4.05 -18.17
C ILE A 125 12.46 4.26 -17.71
N LEU A 126 12.18 5.39 -17.05
CA LEU A 126 10.87 5.68 -16.48
C LEU A 126 9.77 5.76 -17.53
N GLN A 127 10.07 6.37 -18.68
CA GLN A 127 9.11 6.62 -19.77
C GLN A 127 9.21 5.58 -20.90
N LYS A 128 9.89 4.45 -20.67
CA LYS A 128 10.07 3.41 -21.69
C LYS A 128 8.71 2.81 -22.08
N PRO A 129 8.36 2.75 -23.38
CA PRO A 129 7.09 2.18 -23.82
C PRO A 129 7.06 0.65 -23.80
N ASP A 130 8.23 0.02 -23.85
CA ASP A 130 8.40 -1.44 -23.82
C ASP A 130 8.60 -1.97 -22.39
N ARG A 131 8.52 -3.29 -22.24
CA ARG A 131 8.86 -3.94 -20.97
C ARG A 131 10.29 -3.61 -20.55
N LEU A 132 10.46 -3.35 -19.26
CA LEU A 132 11.75 -3.17 -18.63
C LEU A 132 12.51 -4.50 -18.62
N THR A 133 13.82 -4.41 -18.82
CA THR A 133 14.76 -5.48 -18.50
C THR A 133 14.90 -5.63 -16.99
N ALA A 134 15.53 -6.72 -16.52
CA ALA A 134 15.79 -6.93 -15.09
C ALA A 134 16.63 -5.77 -14.50
N ASP A 135 17.69 -5.37 -15.19
CA ASP A 135 18.58 -4.28 -14.76
C ASP A 135 17.85 -2.93 -14.72
N GLU A 136 17.01 -2.63 -15.71
CA GLU A 136 16.18 -1.41 -15.71
C GLU A 136 15.14 -1.44 -14.57
N PHE A 137 14.58 -2.61 -14.27
CA PHE A 137 13.66 -2.77 -13.16
C PHE A 137 14.36 -2.59 -11.80
N GLU A 138 15.61 -3.05 -11.65
CA GLU A 138 16.44 -2.76 -10.46
C GLU A 138 16.67 -1.26 -10.28
N VAL A 139 16.85 -0.50 -11.37
CA VAL A 139 16.97 0.96 -11.32
C VAL A 139 15.67 1.58 -10.82
N ILE A 140 14.50 1.17 -11.35
CA ILE A 140 13.21 1.71 -10.90
C ILE A 140 12.98 1.42 -9.42
N GLN A 141 13.31 0.23 -8.92
CA GLN A 141 13.14 -0.13 -7.51
C GLN A 141 13.86 0.83 -6.55
N GLN A 142 14.90 1.53 -7.02
CA GLN A 142 15.63 2.50 -6.19
C GLN A 142 14.82 3.73 -5.80
N HIS A 143 13.68 4.02 -6.45
CA HIS A 143 12.88 5.20 -6.09
C HIS A 143 12.41 5.18 -4.64
N ALA A 144 12.20 4.01 -4.03
CA ALA A 144 11.85 3.92 -2.62
C ALA A 144 13.02 4.39 -1.72
N VAL A 145 14.26 4.04 -2.09
CA VAL A 145 15.49 4.40 -1.35
C VAL A 145 15.85 5.86 -1.58
N THR A 146 15.86 6.31 -2.84
CA THR A 146 16.17 7.70 -3.18
C THR A 146 15.07 8.65 -2.70
N GLY A 147 13.81 8.20 -2.72
CA GLY A 147 12.69 8.94 -2.17
C GLY A 147 12.85 9.19 -0.68
N TYR A 148 13.20 8.16 0.10
CA TYR A 148 13.53 8.35 1.53
C TYR A 148 14.70 9.33 1.72
N ALA A 149 15.80 9.17 0.96
CA ALA A 149 16.95 10.07 1.06
C ALA A 149 16.57 11.53 0.76
N ARG A 150 15.76 11.79 -0.27
CA ARG A 150 15.23 13.11 -0.59
C ARG A 150 14.42 13.70 0.55
N MET A 151 13.58 12.90 1.20
CA MET A 151 12.78 13.36 2.33
C MET A 151 13.66 13.75 3.52
N ILE A 152 14.70 12.98 3.79
CA ILE A 152 15.72 13.33 4.80
C ILE A 152 16.46 14.62 4.44
N ASP A 153 16.88 14.79 3.19
CA ASP A 153 17.55 16.01 2.71
C ASP A 153 16.66 17.25 2.77
N MET A 154 15.33 17.07 2.81
CA MET A 154 14.34 18.13 3.01
C MET A 154 13.94 18.34 4.48
N ASP A 155 14.69 17.75 5.42
CA ASP A 155 14.48 17.79 6.86
C ASP A 155 13.10 17.25 7.31
N VAL A 156 12.53 16.27 6.58
CA VAL A 156 11.33 15.56 7.04
C VAL A 156 11.70 14.60 8.16
N GLU A 157 11.09 14.78 9.33
CA GLU A 157 11.35 13.99 10.53
C GLU A 157 10.18 13.02 10.85
N GLU A 158 9.05 13.17 10.17
CA GLU A 158 7.84 12.39 10.45
C GLU A 158 7.94 10.96 9.90
N GLU A 159 8.24 10.01 10.78
CA GLU A 159 8.43 8.58 10.47
C GLU A 159 7.31 7.96 9.63
N ILE A 160 6.04 8.33 9.84
CA ILE A 160 4.92 7.80 9.03
C ILE A 160 5.10 8.12 7.53
N ILE A 161 5.56 9.34 7.22
CA ILE A 161 5.80 9.78 5.85
C ILE A 161 7.01 9.02 5.30
N LEU A 162 8.11 9.01 6.06
CA LEU A 162 9.36 8.38 5.66
C LEU A 162 9.20 6.87 5.42
N ASP A 163 8.50 6.18 6.33
CA ASP A 163 8.24 4.75 6.26
C ASP A 163 7.37 4.39 5.06
N LEU A 164 6.31 5.15 4.79
CA LEU A 164 5.46 4.85 3.64
C LEU A 164 6.24 5.01 2.32
N VAL A 165 7.00 6.10 2.15
CA VAL A 165 7.85 6.30 0.96
C VAL A 165 8.84 5.15 0.78
N ARG A 166 9.44 4.65 1.87
CA ARG A 166 10.53 3.68 1.80
C ARG A 166 10.08 2.22 1.71
N TYR A 167 8.88 1.88 2.21
CA TYR A 167 8.41 0.50 2.35
C TYR A 167 7.12 0.17 1.57
N HIS A 168 6.54 1.09 0.79
CA HIS A 168 5.27 0.85 0.10
C HIS A 168 5.28 -0.32 -0.91
N HIS A 169 6.47 -0.77 -1.35
CA HIS A 169 6.64 -1.92 -2.22
C HIS A 169 7.09 -3.21 -1.50
N GLU A 170 7.18 -3.18 -0.16
CA GLU A 170 7.38 -4.41 0.59
C GLU A 170 6.12 -5.27 0.56
N ARG A 171 6.35 -6.58 0.53
CA ARG A 171 5.28 -7.58 0.47
C ARG A 171 5.20 -8.32 1.79
N TRP A 172 4.00 -8.71 2.20
CA TRP A 172 3.79 -9.40 3.47
C TRP A 172 4.63 -10.69 3.62
N ASP A 173 4.88 -11.40 2.51
CA ASP A 173 5.73 -12.60 2.42
C ASP A 173 7.25 -12.34 2.41
N GLY A 174 7.69 -11.09 2.28
CA GLY A 174 9.10 -10.70 2.18
C GLY A 174 9.69 -10.80 0.76
N GLU A 175 8.87 -11.03 -0.27
CA GLU A 175 9.34 -11.03 -1.67
C GLU A 175 9.37 -9.63 -2.30
N GLY A 176 9.08 -8.60 -1.51
CA GLY A 176 9.04 -7.19 -1.94
C GLY A 176 10.41 -6.55 -2.09
N TYR A 177 10.42 -5.22 -2.18
CA TYR A 177 11.63 -4.42 -2.27
C TYR A 177 11.45 -3.08 -1.52
N PRO A 178 12.54 -2.42 -1.11
CA PRO A 178 13.94 -2.75 -1.40
C PRO A 178 14.66 -3.59 -0.33
N PHE A 179 14.08 -3.83 0.84
CA PHE A 179 14.73 -4.54 1.96
C PHE A 179 14.31 -5.99 2.11
N ARG A 180 13.21 -6.42 1.47
CA ARG A 180 12.68 -7.79 1.58
C ARG A 180 12.32 -8.15 3.03
N VAL A 181 11.82 -7.16 3.76
CA VAL A 181 11.29 -7.35 5.11
C VAL A 181 9.90 -7.94 5.03
N LYS A 182 9.51 -8.73 6.04
CA LYS A 182 8.25 -9.49 6.02
C LYS A 182 7.36 -9.13 7.19
N ALA A 183 6.06 -9.38 7.00
CA ALA A 183 5.06 -9.30 8.05
C ALA A 183 5.14 -8.00 8.88
N ASP A 184 5.35 -8.13 10.19
CA ASP A 184 5.36 -7.02 11.14
C ASP A 184 6.61 -6.13 11.09
N GLU A 185 7.64 -6.54 10.33
CA GLU A 185 8.80 -5.68 10.05
C GLU A 185 8.44 -4.54 9.09
N ILE A 186 7.35 -4.69 8.33
CA ILE A 186 6.82 -3.65 7.46
C ILE A 186 5.99 -2.68 8.32
N PRO A 187 6.19 -1.35 8.23
CA PRO A 187 5.37 -0.38 8.93
C PRO A 187 3.87 -0.53 8.59
N VAL A 188 3.00 -0.35 9.59
CA VAL A 188 1.55 -0.63 9.44
C VAL A 188 0.89 0.18 8.33
N ILE A 189 1.28 1.45 8.19
CA ILE A 189 0.75 2.34 7.17
C ILE A 189 1.20 1.91 5.76
N ALA A 190 2.44 1.42 5.60
CA ALA A 190 2.93 0.88 4.35
C ALA A 190 2.21 -0.42 3.95
N ARG A 191 1.92 -1.30 4.92
CA ARG A 191 1.11 -2.53 4.70
C ARG A 191 -0.29 -2.24 4.20
N GLN A 192 -0.92 -1.22 4.77
CA GLN A 192 -2.24 -0.75 4.35
C GLN A 192 -2.17 -0.12 2.95
N PHE A 193 -1.16 0.71 2.71
CA PHE A 193 -0.99 1.42 1.45
C PHE A 193 -0.69 0.50 0.26
N ALA A 194 0.04 -0.61 0.44
CA ALA A 194 0.30 -1.58 -0.62
C ALA A 194 -0.99 -2.15 -1.26
N VAL A 195 -2.04 -2.34 -0.45
CA VAL A 195 -3.38 -2.75 -0.94
C VAL A 195 -4.00 -1.66 -1.80
N ILE A 196 -3.90 -0.41 -1.34
CA ILE A 196 -4.49 0.77 -1.98
C ILE A 196 -3.82 1.06 -3.31
N ASP A 197 -2.49 1.09 -3.34
CA ASP A 197 -1.71 1.33 -4.55
C ASP A 197 -1.97 0.24 -5.60
N THR A 198 -2.05 -1.02 -5.17
CA THR A 198 -2.44 -2.11 -6.07
C THR A 198 -3.87 -1.94 -6.59
N PHE A 199 -4.83 -1.61 -5.73
CA PHE A 199 -6.21 -1.39 -6.15
C PHE A 199 -6.31 -0.28 -7.19
N ASP A 200 -5.66 0.86 -6.95
CA ASP A 200 -5.65 1.98 -7.88
C ASP A 200 -4.98 1.59 -9.20
N ALA A 201 -3.82 0.94 -9.15
CA ALA A 201 -3.11 0.48 -10.33
C ALA A 201 -3.95 -0.51 -11.16
N LEU A 202 -4.82 -1.29 -10.52
CA LEU A 202 -5.69 -2.25 -11.19
C LEU A 202 -6.99 -1.65 -11.74
N THR A 203 -7.46 -0.52 -11.20
CA THR A 203 -8.74 0.09 -11.55
C THR A 203 -8.63 1.32 -12.44
N SER A 204 -7.42 1.87 -12.55
CA SER A 204 -7.11 3.05 -13.35
C SER A 204 -6.81 2.71 -14.82
N PHE A 205 -7.15 3.64 -15.71
CA PHE A 205 -6.80 3.60 -17.12
C PHE A 205 -5.28 3.62 -17.28
N ARG A 206 -4.76 2.67 -18.04
CA ARG A 206 -3.37 2.65 -18.48
C ARG A 206 -3.36 2.37 -19.99
N PRO A 207 -2.40 2.89 -20.77
CA PRO A 207 -2.37 2.74 -22.23
C PRO A 207 -2.48 1.29 -22.73
N TYR A 208 -2.14 0.33 -21.87
CA TYR A 208 -2.12 -1.11 -22.11
C TYR A 208 -3.26 -1.89 -21.43
N ARG A 209 -4.25 -1.22 -20.81
CA ARG A 209 -5.38 -1.85 -20.11
C ARG A 209 -6.71 -1.27 -20.59
N GLU A 210 -7.55 -2.12 -21.16
CA GLU A 210 -8.85 -1.74 -21.74
C GLU A 210 -10.01 -1.76 -20.73
N GLN A 211 -9.89 -2.49 -19.61
CA GLN A 211 -10.94 -2.61 -18.61
C GLN A 211 -10.84 -1.50 -17.55
N VAL A 212 -11.87 -0.66 -17.50
CA VAL A 212 -12.10 0.37 -16.48
C VAL A 212 -13.54 0.25 -15.94
N GLY A 213 -13.81 0.84 -14.78
CA GLY A 213 -15.15 0.87 -14.18
C GLY A 213 -15.43 -0.29 -13.22
N PRO A 214 -16.72 -0.58 -12.91
CA PRO A 214 -17.11 -1.51 -11.85
C PRO A 214 -16.53 -2.92 -11.99
N GLU A 215 -16.42 -3.43 -13.22
CA GLU A 215 -15.83 -4.75 -13.48
C GLU A 215 -14.34 -4.80 -13.12
N ALA A 216 -13.60 -3.73 -13.41
CA ALA A 216 -12.18 -3.64 -13.04
C ALA A 216 -11.99 -3.57 -11.52
N ALA A 217 -12.90 -2.86 -10.82
CA ALA A 217 -12.90 -2.80 -9.36
C ALA A 217 -13.18 -4.17 -8.75
N GLU A 218 -14.16 -4.92 -9.26
CA GLU A 218 -14.45 -6.26 -8.77
C GLU A 218 -13.28 -7.22 -9.00
N GLN A 219 -12.63 -7.15 -10.17
CA GLN A 219 -11.43 -7.94 -10.43
C GLN A 219 -10.28 -7.57 -9.49
N ALA A 220 -10.07 -6.27 -9.22
CA ALA A 220 -9.06 -5.82 -8.27
C ALA A 220 -9.30 -6.37 -6.86
N ILE A 221 -10.55 -6.42 -6.41
CA ILE A 221 -10.95 -7.01 -5.13
C ILE A 221 -10.67 -8.52 -5.07
N ILE A 222 -10.93 -9.24 -6.17
CA ILE A 222 -10.59 -10.66 -6.28
C ILE A 222 -9.07 -10.85 -6.16
N GLU A 223 -8.26 -10.02 -6.83
CA GLU A 223 -6.80 -10.14 -6.73
C GLU A 223 -6.25 -9.78 -5.36
N ILE A 224 -6.78 -8.74 -4.72
CA ILE A 224 -6.42 -8.38 -3.34
C ILE A 224 -6.75 -9.53 -2.38
N LYS A 225 -7.91 -10.15 -2.56
CA LYS A 225 -8.31 -11.32 -1.77
C LYS A 225 -7.37 -12.51 -1.99
N ASN A 226 -6.99 -12.79 -3.24
CA ASN A 226 -6.07 -13.88 -3.58
C ASN A 226 -4.65 -13.63 -3.06
N GLY A 227 -4.21 -12.36 -3.04
CA GLY A 227 -2.91 -11.93 -2.52
C GLY A 227 -2.85 -11.81 -0.99
N SER A 228 -3.95 -12.01 -0.28
CA SER A 228 -4.01 -11.93 1.19
C SER A 228 -3.10 -12.98 1.83
N GLY A 229 -2.22 -12.56 2.73
CA GLY A 229 -1.25 -13.42 3.41
C GLY A 229 0.01 -13.72 2.60
N THR A 230 0.13 -13.20 1.37
CA THR A 230 1.35 -13.26 0.56
C THR A 230 1.80 -11.86 0.16
N HIS A 231 1.12 -11.24 -0.80
CA HIS A 231 1.37 -9.84 -1.16
C HIS A 231 0.92 -8.91 -0.04
N PHE A 232 -0.28 -9.12 0.49
CA PHE A 232 -0.94 -8.17 1.37
C PHE A 232 -1.06 -8.69 2.79
N TRP A 233 -0.96 -7.77 3.74
CA TRP A 233 -1.32 -8.03 5.13
C TRP A 233 -2.82 -8.40 5.19
N PRO A 234 -3.20 -9.57 5.75
CA PRO A 234 -4.59 -10.03 5.67
C PRO A 234 -5.62 -9.06 6.22
N GLU A 235 -5.31 -8.40 7.33
CA GLU A 235 -6.21 -7.46 8.00
C GLU A 235 -6.42 -6.18 7.18
N ALA A 236 -5.40 -5.70 6.47
CA ALA A 236 -5.55 -4.57 5.55
C ALA A 236 -6.39 -4.95 4.33
N ALA A 237 -6.15 -6.14 3.75
CA ALA A 237 -6.93 -6.64 2.63
C ALA A 237 -8.41 -6.80 3.01
N GLU A 238 -8.71 -7.42 4.16
CA GLU A 238 -10.08 -7.59 4.65
C GLU A 238 -10.77 -6.24 4.88
N ALA A 239 -10.13 -5.31 5.59
CA ALA A 239 -10.70 -3.99 5.86
C ALA A 239 -10.98 -3.19 4.56
N PHE A 240 -10.08 -3.25 3.59
CA PHE A 240 -10.26 -2.56 2.31
C PHE A 240 -11.39 -3.17 1.48
N ILE A 241 -11.48 -4.51 1.44
CA ILE A 241 -12.58 -5.22 0.75
C ILE A 241 -13.93 -4.88 1.39
N ASP A 242 -13.99 -4.79 2.71
CA ASP A 242 -15.21 -4.42 3.42
C ASP A 242 -15.63 -2.96 3.19
N LEU A 243 -14.67 -2.04 3.01
CA LEU A 243 -14.96 -0.67 2.58
C LEU A 243 -15.56 -0.63 1.17
N TYR A 244 -14.95 -1.36 0.23
CA TYR A 244 -15.47 -1.46 -1.12
C TYR A 244 -16.90 -2.02 -1.14
N ARG A 245 -17.15 -3.15 -0.45
CA ARG A 245 -18.47 -3.81 -0.45
C ARG A 245 -19.59 -2.99 0.18
N ARG A 246 -19.27 -2.10 1.11
CA ARG A 246 -20.23 -1.20 1.74
C ARG A 246 -20.51 0.06 0.90
N GLY A 247 -19.83 0.22 -0.25
CA GLY A 247 -19.96 1.37 -1.13
C GLY A 247 -19.24 2.62 -0.61
N ASN A 248 -18.37 2.49 0.41
CA ASN A 248 -17.64 3.63 0.97
C ASN A 248 -16.62 4.22 -0.02
N LEU A 249 -16.27 3.49 -1.07
CA LEU A 249 -15.31 3.90 -2.10
C LEU A 249 -15.98 4.39 -3.39
N ASP A 250 -17.30 4.28 -3.50
CA ASP A 250 -18.06 4.55 -4.74
C ASP A 250 -17.85 5.99 -5.20
N TYR A 251 -17.86 6.95 -4.26
CA TYR A 251 -17.64 8.36 -4.59
C TYR A 251 -16.27 8.60 -5.27
N ILE A 252 -15.22 7.87 -4.85
CA ILE A 252 -13.88 7.99 -5.43
C ILE A 252 -13.88 7.40 -6.84
N LEU A 253 -14.45 6.21 -7.00
CA LEU A 253 -14.54 5.49 -8.28
C LEU A 253 -15.38 6.26 -9.32
N GLU A 254 -16.42 6.96 -8.88
CA GLU A 254 -17.34 7.69 -9.75
C GLU A 254 -16.83 9.06 -10.19
N HIS A 255 -16.07 9.75 -9.33
CA HIS A 255 -15.71 11.16 -9.50
C HIS A 255 -14.22 11.40 -9.77
N PHE A 256 -13.34 10.50 -9.32
CA PHE A 256 -11.89 10.67 -9.43
C PHE A 256 -11.22 9.65 -10.35
N ASN A 257 -12.01 8.87 -11.12
CA ASN A 257 -11.46 8.04 -12.19
C ASN A 257 -10.84 8.91 -13.29
N ASP A 258 -9.99 8.30 -14.13
CA ASP A 258 -9.20 9.05 -15.12
C ASP A 258 -10.02 9.81 -16.17
N ALA A 259 -11.33 9.54 -16.30
CA ALA A 259 -12.22 10.26 -17.20
C ALA A 259 -12.80 11.56 -16.60
N LYS A 260 -12.77 11.71 -15.27
CA LYS A 260 -13.35 12.85 -14.54
C LYS A 260 -12.40 13.47 -13.51
N ALA A 261 -11.16 13.02 -13.50
CA ALA A 261 -10.17 13.45 -12.54
C ALA A 261 -9.84 14.95 -12.66
N PRO A 262 -9.50 15.61 -11.54
CA PRO A 262 -9.06 17.00 -11.57
C PRO A 262 -7.73 17.15 -12.34
N ASP A 263 -7.55 18.31 -12.97
CA ASP A 263 -6.34 18.63 -13.74
C ASP A 263 -5.07 18.75 -12.86
N ARG A 264 -5.24 18.96 -11.54
CA ARG A 264 -4.13 19.17 -10.59
C ARG A 264 -4.43 18.65 -9.19
N PHE A 265 -3.41 18.12 -8.52
CA PHE A 265 -3.46 17.79 -7.10
C PHE A 265 -3.45 19.02 -6.19
N SER A 266 -4.23 18.99 -5.11
CA SER A 266 -4.34 20.01 -4.07
C SER A 266 -5.06 19.43 -2.86
N LEU A 267 -4.53 19.70 -1.66
CA LEU A 267 -5.17 19.26 -0.41
C LEU A 267 -6.35 20.14 0.02
N ASN A 268 -6.55 21.31 -0.61
CA ASN A 268 -7.49 22.33 -0.16
C ASN A 268 -8.89 22.21 -0.79
N HIS A 269 -9.34 21.00 -1.11
CA HIS A 269 -10.70 20.79 -1.56
C HIS A 269 -11.66 20.84 -0.37
N ASP A 270 -12.26 22.03 -0.15
CA ASP A 270 -13.55 22.19 0.54
C ASP A 270 -14.69 21.61 -0.31
#